data_AF-A0A1C4V7V1-F1
#
_entry.id   AF-A0A1C4V7V1-F1
#
_cell.length_a   1.000
_cell.length_b   1.000
_cell.length_c   1.000
_cell.angle_alpha   90.00
_cell.angle_beta   90.00
_cell.angle_gamma   90.00
#
_symmetry.space_group_name_H-M   'P 1'
#
loop_
_entity.id
_entity.type
_entity.pdbx_description
1 polymer ?
#
loop_
_entity_poly.entity_id
_entity_poly.type
_entity_poly.pdbx_seq_one_letter_code
_entity_poly.pdbx_strand_id
1 'polypeptide(L)'
;MVSTGWALPRVVVAAPASGHGKTTVATGLLGALRRRGLTVSPHKVGPDYIDPGYHGLAAGRPGRNLDPWLVGPERVAPLLRHGASVPTPADVAVIEGVMGLHDGAVGRRGYASTAHVATLVDAPVLLVLDTTAQGRSAAALVLGMRAFDERVRVGGVILNRVGSPRHETLLRDALAEVGVPVLGAVSRSVEVAAPSRHLGLVPVAERAPESLAVVAALADLVAATVDLDAVLDLARSAPPLTAPAWDPVAAVGGPASTAAVGGPPGTVAVGGPASTGGPTVAVAAGAAFTFSYAETAELLAAAGATVAPFDPLRDPGLPAGTRAVVIGGGFPEAHADALAGNAALRAELAAFDGPVVAECAGLLYLGRSLDGAPMCGRLDLTARMTGRLTLGYREAVAAADSPVTRAGERVRGHEFHRTVTDPGHGDTPAWRFDGAAHGFVDGRVHASYLHVHWAGRPHAARRLVQACR
;
A
#
# COMPACT_ATOMS: atom_id res chain seq x y z
N MET A 1 2.17 13.14 -29.04
CA MET A 1 3.33 12.23 -28.88
C MET A 1 2.79 10.87 -28.52
N VAL A 2 2.95 9.87 -29.40
CA VAL A 2 2.62 8.47 -29.07
C VAL A 2 3.64 8.06 -28.00
N SER A 3 3.19 7.80 -26.78
CA SER A 3 4.07 7.28 -25.73
C SER A 3 4.70 5.98 -26.25
N THR A 4 6.02 5.95 -26.37
CA THR A 4 6.72 4.70 -26.68
C THR A 4 6.45 3.74 -25.52
N GLY A 5 5.74 2.65 -25.82
CA GLY A 5 5.42 1.62 -24.84
C GLY A 5 6.69 1.11 -24.18
N TRP A 6 6.67 0.96 -22.85
CA TRP A 6 7.81 0.37 -22.14
C TRP A 6 7.60 -1.13 -22.07
N ALA A 7 8.51 -1.91 -22.67
CA ALA A 7 8.55 -3.37 -22.54
C ALA A 7 9.02 -3.79 -21.14
N LEU A 8 8.34 -3.33 -20.09
CA LEU A 8 8.57 -3.72 -18.69
C LEU A 8 8.04 -5.15 -18.48
N PRO A 9 8.94 -6.14 -18.24
CA PRO A 9 8.53 -7.47 -17.81
C PRO A 9 7.76 -7.36 -16.49
N ARG A 10 6.65 -8.08 -16.37
CA ARG A 10 5.81 -8.03 -15.18
C ARG A 10 5.02 -9.30 -14.97
N VAL A 11 4.84 -9.69 -13.72
CA VAL A 11 4.08 -10.88 -13.35
C VAL A 11 3.23 -10.61 -12.12
N VAL A 12 2.01 -11.14 -12.11
CA VAL A 12 1.11 -11.11 -10.96
C VAL A 12 1.18 -12.44 -10.23
N VAL A 13 1.56 -12.42 -8.95
CA VAL A 13 1.54 -13.59 -8.07
C VAL A 13 0.16 -13.68 -7.42
N ALA A 14 -0.64 -14.68 -7.80
CA ALA A 14 -2.00 -14.87 -7.29
C ALA A 14 -2.18 -16.26 -6.66
N ALA A 15 -3.36 -16.55 -6.13
CA ALA A 15 -3.72 -17.88 -5.63
C ALA A 15 -5.23 -18.09 -5.70
N PRO A 16 -5.72 -19.33 -5.65
CA PRO A 16 -7.15 -19.64 -5.49
C PRO A 16 -7.80 -18.98 -4.28
N ALA A 17 -7.08 -18.89 -3.15
CA ALA A 17 -7.57 -18.29 -1.92
C ALA A 17 -6.43 -17.72 -1.06
N SER A 18 -6.80 -17.04 0.03
CA SER A 18 -5.87 -16.65 1.10
C SER A 18 -5.20 -17.86 1.76
N GLY A 19 -3.98 -17.70 2.27
CA GLY A 19 -3.25 -18.78 2.96
C GLY A 19 -2.47 -19.74 2.06
N HIS A 20 -2.61 -19.64 0.73
CA HIS A 20 -1.89 -20.50 -0.21
C HIS A 20 -0.38 -20.21 -0.34
N GLY A 21 0.13 -19.16 0.31
CA GLY A 21 1.57 -18.81 0.30
C GLY A 21 1.97 -17.74 -0.72
N LYS A 22 1.03 -16.93 -1.23
CA LYS A 22 1.31 -15.82 -2.16
C LYS A 22 2.42 -14.90 -1.65
N THR A 23 2.29 -14.41 -0.42
CA THR A 23 3.22 -13.46 0.20
C THR A 23 4.62 -14.04 0.35
N THR A 24 4.73 -15.31 0.76
CA THR A 24 5.99 -16.08 0.79
C THR A 24 6.67 -16.09 -0.58
N VAL A 25 5.91 -16.46 -1.62
CA VAL A 25 6.43 -16.55 -2.99
C VAL A 25 6.76 -15.17 -3.54
N ALA A 26 5.89 -14.17 -3.40
CA ALA A 26 6.11 -12.82 -3.92
C ALA A 26 7.32 -12.15 -3.25
N THR A 27 7.39 -12.17 -1.92
CA THR A 27 8.54 -11.63 -1.17
C THR A 27 9.83 -12.38 -1.50
N GLY A 28 9.78 -13.71 -1.60
CA GLY A 28 10.93 -14.51 -1.98
C GLY A 28 11.39 -14.25 -3.41
N LEU A 29 10.48 -14.08 -4.38
CA LEU A 29 10.81 -13.71 -5.76
C LEU A 29 11.49 -12.34 -5.81
N LEU A 30 10.95 -11.34 -5.11
CA LEU A 30 11.54 -10.00 -5.01
C LEU A 30 13.00 -10.07 -4.53
N GLY A 31 13.24 -10.76 -3.42
CA GLY A 31 14.59 -10.90 -2.86
C GLY A 31 15.52 -11.75 -3.72
N ALA A 32 15.04 -12.86 -4.29
CA ALA A 32 15.84 -13.76 -5.10
C ALA A 32 16.29 -13.09 -6.42
N LEU A 33 15.38 -12.39 -7.10
CA LEU A 33 15.69 -11.65 -8.33
C LEU A 33 16.64 -10.48 -8.05
N ARG A 34 16.45 -9.76 -6.94
CA ARG A 34 17.39 -8.72 -6.51
C ARG A 34 18.80 -9.26 -6.29
N ARG A 35 18.95 -10.45 -5.69
CA ARG A 35 20.26 -11.10 -5.51
C ARG A 35 20.90 -11.58 -6.81
N ARG A 36 20.12 -11.76 -7.88
CA ARG A 36 20.64 -11.92 -9.25
C ARG A 36 21.10 -10.59 -9.89
N GLY A 37 21.08 -9.49 -9.15
CA GLY A 37 21.51 -8.17 -9.62
C GLY A 37 20.41 -7.41 -10.37
N LEU A 38 19.18 -7.91 -10.41
CA LEU A 38 18.07 -7.23 -11.07
C LEU A 38 17.48 -6.13 -10.17
N THR A 39 17.08 -5.05 -10.80
CA THR A 39 16.24 -4.03 -10.20
C THR A 39 14.78 -4.46 -10.29
N VAL A 40 14.15 -4.78 -9.15
CA VAL A 40 12.80 -5.33 -9.13
C VAL A 40 11.82 -4.30 -8.57
N SER A 41 10.72 -4.00 -9.28
CA SER A 41 9.67 -3.11 -8.78
C SER A 41 8.61 -3.88 -7.98
N PRO A 42 8.48 -3.64 -6.66
CA PRO A 42 7.50 -4.32 -5.82
C PRO A 42 6.12 -3.65 -5.85
N HIS A 43 5.08 -4.45 -6.08
CA HIS A 43 3.69 -3.99 -6.01
C HIS A 43 2.79 -4.95 -5.26
N LYS A 44 1.73 -4.41 -4.65
CA LYS A 44 0.69 -5.16 -3.93
C LYS A 44 -0.68 -4.72 -4.40
N VAL A 45 -1.55 -5.67 -4.76
CA VAL A 45 -2.96 -5.38 -5.02
C VAL A 45 -3.68 -5.12 -3.70
N GLY A 46 -4.59 -4.14 -3.71
CA GLY A 46 -5.47 -3.81 -2.59
C GLY A 46 -4.86 -2.80 -1.60
N PRO A 47 -5.53 -2.58 -0.45
CA PRO A 47 -5.28 -1.45 0.44
C PRO A 47 -4.26 -1.75 1.55
N ASP A 48 -3.62 -2.92 1.54
CA ASP A 48 -2.74 -3.41 2.60
C ASP A 48 -1.47 -2.55 2.78
N TYR A 49 -0.95 -2.46 3.99
CA TYR A 49 0.28 -1.73 4.32
C TYR A 49 1.42 -2.66 4.77
N ILE A 50 1.11 -3.88 5.21
CA ILE A 50 2.11 -4.79 5.78
C ILE A 50 2.93 -5.43 4.67
N ASP A 51 2.30 -6.02 3.66
CA ASP A 51 2.99 -6.69 2.56
C ASP A 51 3.87 -5.71 1.75
N PRO A 52 3.43 -4.48 1.40
CA PRO A 52 4.32 -3.49 0.78
C PRO A 52 5.58 -3.18 1.58
N GLY A 53 5.51 -3.21 2.92
CA GLY A 53 6.68 -3.05 3.78
C GLY A 53 7.70 -4.17 3.57
N TYR A 54 7.25 -5.43 3.59
CA TYR A 54 8.11 -6.60 3.33
C TYR A 54 8.64 -6.61 1.90
N HIS A 55 7.80 -6.25 0.93
CA HIS A 55 8.22 -6.12 -0.45
C HIS A 55 9.30 -5.06 -0.63
N GLY A 56 9.15 -3.93 0.06
CA GLY A 56 10.13 -2.87 -0.03
C GLY A 56 11.46 -3.25 0.58
N LEU A 57 11.44 -4.00 1.69
CA LEU A 57 12.62 -4.60 2.30
C LEU A 57 13.32 -5.59 1.34
N ALA A 58 12.55 -6.47 0.71
CA ALA A 58 13.05 -7.46 -0.25
C ALA A 58 13.65 -6.82 -1.51
N ALA A 59 12.93 -5.89 -2.13
CA ALA A 59 13.33 -5.24 -3.37
C ALA A 59 14.39 -4.13 -3.16
N GLY A 60 14.49 -3.57 -1.95
CA GLY A 60 15.34 -2.40 -1.68
C GLY A 60 14.80 -1.11 -2.29
N ARG A 61 13.47 -1.03 -2.46
CA ARG A 61 12.74 0.05 -3.13
C ARG A 61 11.38 0.22 -2.46
N PRO A 62 10.68 1.36 -2.57
CA PRO A 62 9.35 1.48 -1.96
C PRO A 62 8.36 0.44 -2.50
N GLY A 63 7.73 -0.32 -1.61
CA GLY A 63 6.56 -1.15 -1.95
C GLY A 63 5.34 -0.26 -2.23
N ARG A 64 4.59 -0.55 -3.29
CA ARG A 64 3.46 0.28 -3.72
C ARG A 64 2.17 -0.49 -3.89
N ASN A 65 1.06 0.16 -3.59
CA ASN A 65 -0.27 -0.39 -3.74
C ASN A 65 -0.83 -0.14 -5.14
N LEU A 66 -1.53 -1.13 -5.68
CA LEU A 66 -2.30 -1.06 -6.92
C LEU A 66 -3.74 -1.42 -6.58
N ASP A 67 -4.55 -0.41 -6.26
CA ASP A 67 -5.92 -0.60 -5.82
C ASP A 67 -6.92 0.23 -6.65
N PRO A 68 -7.59 -0.39 -7.65
CA PRO A 68 -8.60 0.30 -8.45
C PRO A 68 -9.73 0.91 -7.61
N TRP A 69 -10.00 0.43 -6.40
CA TRP A 69 -10.99 1.03 -5.52
C TRP A 69 -10.54 2.40 -5.02
N LEU A 70 -9.31 2.49 -4.50
CA LEU A 70 -8.80 3.72 -3.89
C LEU A 70 -8.36 4.76 -4.92
N VAL A 71 -7.76 4.32 -6.02
CA VAL A 71 -7.14 5.21 -7.01
C VAL A 71 -7.85 5.25 -8.36
N GLY A 72 -8.90 4.46 -8.56
CA GLY A 72 -9.56 4.31 -9.85
C GLY A 72 -8.79 3.39 -10.81
N PRO A 73 -9.49 2.61 -11.66
CA PRO A 73 -8.85 1.66 -12.58
C PRO A 73 -7.89 2.34 -13.58
N GLU A 74 -8.19 3.57 -13.98
CA GLU A 74 -7.41 4.34 -14.95
C GLU A 74 -6.00 4.72 -14.45
N ARG A 75 -5.79 4.73 -13.12
CA ARG A 75 -4.48 5.08 -12.53
C ARG A 75 -3.59 3.87 -12.28
N VAL A 76 -4.12 2.65 -12.36
CA VAL A 76 -3.38 1.43 -11.97
C VAL A 76 -2.15 1.19 -12.86
N ALA A 77 -2.32 1.19 -14.19
CA ALA A 77 -1.20 1.05 -15.11
C ALA A 77 -0.20 2.24 -15.03
N PRO A 78 -0.65 3.51 -14.97
CA PRO A 78 0.25 4.64 -14.70
C PRO A 78 1.06 4.54 -13.41
N LEU A 79 0.45 4.10 -12.30
CA LEU A 79 1.11 3.95 -11.01
C LEU A 79 2.11 2.78 -10.99
N LEU A 80 1.76 1.66 -11.63
CA LEU A 80 2.72 0.58 -11.88
C LEU A 80 3.94 1.12 -12.63
N ARG A 81 3.72 1.85 -13.72
CA ARG A 81 4.80 2.41 -14.53
C ARG A 81 5.67 3.40 -13.76
N HIS A 82 5.05 4.29 -12.97
CA HIS A 82 5.76 5.21 -12.09
C HIS A 82 6.66 4.46 -11.12
N GLY A 83 6.08 3.53 -10.34
CA GLY A 83 6.83 2.76 -9.34
C GLY A 83 8.00 1.97 -9.93
N ALA A 84 7.83 1.44 -11.14
CA ALA A 84 8.92 0.77 -11.85
C ALA A 84 9.99 1.74 -12.36
N SER A 85 9.63 3.00 -12.66
CA SER A 85 10.58 3.98 -13.23
C SER A 85 11.44 4.69 -12.20
N VAL A 86 11.01 4.76 -10.92
CA VAL A 86 11.70 5.54 -9.87
C VAL A 86 12.15 4.68 -8.69
N PRO A 87 13.29 5.00 -8.04
CA PRO A 87 14.24 6.06 -8.40
C PRO A 87 15.07 5.77 -9.65
N THR A 88 15.14 4.51 -10.07
CA THR A 88 15.80 4.07 -11.31
C THR A 88 14.88 3.12 -12.09
N PRO A 89 14.97 3.00 -13.42
CA PRO A 89 14.17 2.03 -14.14
C PRO A 89 14.41 0.60 -13.64
N ALA A 90 13.32 -0.14 -13.39
CA ALA A 90 13.33 -1.53 -12.99
C ALA A 90 13.43 -2.48 -14.20
N ASP A 91 14.08 -3.62 -14.00
CA ASP A 91 14.21 -4.69 -14.99
C ASP A 91 12.94 -5.57 -15.04
N VAL A 92 12.20 -5.66 -13.93
CA VAL A 92 10.97 -6.46 -13.82
C VAL A 92 10.09 -5.95 -12.68
N ALA A 93 8.77 -6.02 -12.84
CA ALA A 93 7.80 -5.78 -11.77
C ALA A 93 7.17 -7.08 -11.26
N VAL A 94 7.09 -7.23 -9.93
CA VAL A 94 6.39 -8.34 -9.28
C VAL A 94 5.22 -7.77 -8.50
N ILE A 95 4.02 -8.25 -8.81
CA ILE A 95 2.76 -7.74 -8.26
C ILE A 95 2.11 -8.85 -7.44
N GLU A 96 2.12 -8.74 -6.11
CA GLU A 96 1.37 -9.69 -5.27
C GLU A 96 -0.13 -9.38 -5.29
N GLY A 97 -0.96 -10.40 -5.50
CA GLY A 97 -2.41 -10.31 -5.42
C GLY A 97 -2.96 -10.09 -4.01
N VAL A 98 -4.23 -9.70 -3.94
CA VAL A 98 -5.05 -9.67 -2.72
C VAL A 98 -5.96 -10.90 -2.70
N MET A 99 -6.25 -11.47 -1.51
CA MET A 99 -7.20 -12.58 -1.33
C MET A 99 -7.03 -13.72 -2.36
N GLY A 100 -8.10 -14.33 -2.87
CA GLY A 100 -8.07 -15.19 -4.06
C GLY A 100 -8.02 -14.38 -5.35
N LEU A 101 -7.65 -15.04 -6.46
CA LEU A 101 -7.45 -14.42 -7.78
C LEU A 101 -8.65 -13.56 -8.21
N HIS A 102 -9.87 -14.06 -8.01
CA HIS A 102 -11.10 -13.39 -8.42
C HIS A 102 -11.80 -12.62 -7.29
N ASP A 103 -11.23 -12.63 -6.08
CA ASP A 103 -11.80 -11.99 -4.91
C ASP A 103 -11.38 -10.52 -4.86
N GLY A 104 -12.36 -9.61 -4.92
CA GLY A 104 -12.15 -8.17 -4.90
C GLY A 104 -13.08 -7.47 -3.92
N ALA A 105 -13.43 -6.22 -4.23
CA ALA A 105 -14.41 -5.47 -3.45
C ALA A 105 -15.75 -6.23 -3.35
N VAL A 106 -16.21 -6.44 -2.12
CA VAL A 106 -17.42 -7.21 -1.81
C VAL A 106 -18.63 -6.65 -2.56
N GLY A 107 -19.40 -7.53 -3.19
CA GLY A 107 -20.62 -7.16 -3.92
C GLY A 107 -20.38 -6.43 -5.25
N ARG A 108 -19.13 -6.32 -5.73
CA ARG A 108 -18.77 -5.58 -6.95
C ARG A 108 -18.28 -6.47 -8.11
N ARG A 109 -18.72 -7.73 -8.16
CA ARG A 109 -18.45 -8.67 -9.29
C ARG A 109 -16.97 -8.69 -9.75
N GLY A 110 -16.05 -8.85 -8.80
CA GLY A 110 -14.61 -8.93 -9.10
C GLY A 110 -13.89 -7.59 -9.30
N TYR A 111 -14.57 -6.44 -9.16
CA TYR A 111 -13.91 -5.13 -9.13
C TYR A 111 -12.86 -5.08 -8.01
N ALA A 112 -11.70 -4.49 -8.31
CA ALA A 112 -10.53 -4.44 -7.42
C ALA A 112 -10.00 -5.83 -6.95
N SER A 113 -10.30 -6.90 -7.69
CA SER A 113 -9.65 -8.21 -7.50
C SER A 113 -8.25 -8.25 -8.11
N THR A 114 -7.49 -9.30 -7.76
CA THR A 114 -6.19 -9.59 -8.40
C THR A 114 -6.34 -9.79 -9.91
N ALA A 115 -7.37 -10.50 -10.37
CA ALA A 115 -7.70 -10.71 -11.77
C ALA A 115 -7.99 -9.38 -12.51
N HIS A 116 -8.74 -8.48 -11.85
CA HIS A 116 -9.01 -7.16 -12.39
C HIS A 116 -7.73 -6.35 -12.58
N VAL A 117 -6.83 -6.33 -11.58
CA VAL A 117 -5.54 -5.64 -11.71
C VAL A 117 -4.66 -6.28 -12.78
N ALA A 118 -4.56 -7.62 -12.82
CA ALA A 118 -3.80 -8.34 -13.85
C ALA A 118 -4.26 -7.96 -15.27
N THR A 119 -5.56 -7.76 -15.47
CA THR A 119 -6.12 -7.29 -16.74
C THR A 119 -5.78 -5.83 -17.02
N LEU A 120 -5.90 -4.94 -16.02
CA LEU A 120 -5.58 -3.50 -16.18
C LEU A 120 -4.13 -3.23 -16.55
N VAL A 121 -3.21 -4.09 -16.09
CA VAL A 121 -1.78 -3.98 -16.42
C VAL A 121 -1.35 -4.96 -17.50
N ASP A 122 -2.24 -5.78 -18.05
CA ASP A 122 -1.93 -6.87 -18.98
C ASP A 122 -0.70 -7.69 -18.56
N ALA A 123 -0.77 -8.24 -17.34
CA ALA A 123 0.27 -9.07 -16.78
C ALA A 123 -0.21 -10.53 -16.71
N PRO A 124 0.65 -11.50 -17.06
CA PRO A 124 0.36 -12.89 -16.79
C PRO A 124 0.34 -13.17 -15.29
N VAL A 125 -0.43 -14.19 -14.92
CA VAL A 125 -0.60 -14.66 -13.56
C VAL A 125 0.26 -15.91 -13.33
N LEU A 126 1.07 -15.84 -12.28
CA LEU A 126 1.75 -16.96 -11.64
C LEU A 126 0.92 -17.40 -10.43
N LEU A 127 0.29 -18.56 -10.52
CA LEU A 127 -0.65 -19.03 -9.51
C LEU A 127 0.07 -19.88 -8.45
N VAL A 128 0.00 -19.46 -7.20
CA VAL A 128 0.50 -20.23 -6.05
C VAL A 128 -0.62 -21.12 -5.53
N LEU A 129 -0.38 -22.43 -5.56
CA LEU A 129 -1.35 -23.44 -5.19
C LEU A 129 -0.90 -24.17 -3.94
N ASP A 130 -1.67 -24.09 -2.85
CA ASP A 130 -1.51 -25.03 -1.73
C ASP A 130 -1.97 -26.41 -2.18
N THR A 131 -1.06 -27.37 -2.14
CA THR A 131 -1.28 -28.74 -2.61
C THR A 131 -1.56 -29.72 -1.47
N THR A 132 -1.79 -29.23 -0.25
CA THR A 132 -2.09 -30.07 0.91
C THR A 132 -3.29 -30.96 0.64
N ALA A 133 -3.08 -32.27 0.71
CA ALA A 133 -4.08 -33.30 0.43
C ALA A 133 -4.71 -33.22 -0.98
N GLN A 134 -4.00 -32.62 -1.95
CA GLN A 134 -4.40 -32.60 -3.34
C GLN A 134 -3.64 -33.64 -4.17
N GLY A 135 -4.11 -33.86 -5.39
CA GLY A 135 -3.48 -34.72 -6.39
C GLY A 135 -3.93 -34.25 -7.76
N ARG A 136 -4.57 -35.12 -8.55
CA ARG A 136 -5.12 -34.73 -9.86
C ARG A 136 -6.12 -33.56 -9.80
N SER A 137 -6.85 -33.40 -8.69
CA SER A 137 -7.78 -32.28 -8.49
C SER A 137 -7.12 -30.90 -8.53
N ALA A 138 -5.80 -30.82 -8.31
CA ALA A 138 -5.03 -29.57 -8.51
C ALA A 138 -5.20 -29.05 -9.95
N ALA A 139 -5.14 -29.93 -10.95
CA ALA A 139 -5.31 -29.58 -12.35
C ALA A 139 -6.73 -29.07 -12.66
N ALA A 140 -7.76 -29.70 -12.07
CA ALA A 140 -9.14 -29.25 -12.22
C ALA A 140 -9.36 -27.84 -11.63
N LEU A 141 -8.77 -27.55 -10.47
CA LEU A 141 -8.83 -26.23 -9.86
C LEU A 141 -8.13 -25.18 -10.73
N VAL A 142 -6.93 -25.47 -11.22
CA VAL A 142 -6.17 -24.54 -12.08
C VAL A 142 -6.89 -24.32 -13.41
N LEU A 143 -7.45 -25.38 -14.02
CA LEU A 143 -8.27 -25.28 -15.22
C LEU A 143 -9.48 -24.39 -14.99
N GLY A 144 -10.18 -24.57 -13.86
CA GLY A 144 -11.31 -23.72 -13.47
C GLY A 144 -10.91 -22.26 -13.33
N MET A 145 -9.81 -21.96 -12.63
CA MET A 145 -9.29 -20.60 -12.47
C MET A 145 -8.95 -19.94 -13.81
N ARG A 146 -8.37 -20.70 -14.74
CA ARG A 146 -8.04 -20.22 -16.10
C ARG A 146 -9.29 -20.01 -16.96
N ALA A 147 -10.29 -20.88 -16.85
CA ALA A 147 -11.50 -20.83 -17.67
C ALA A 147 -12.55 -19.83 -17.14
N PHE A 148 -12.46 -19.44 -15.86
CA PHE A 148 -13.48 -18.61 -15.23
C PHE A 148 -13.54 -17.17 -15.78
N ASP A 149 -12.39 -16.58 -16.13
CA ASP A 149 -12.30 -15.29 -16.81
C ASP A 149 -11.22 -15.35 -17.89
N GLU A 150 -11.64 -15.44 -19.15
CA GLU A 150 -10.76 -15.62 -20.32
C GLU A 150 -9.77 -14.48 -20.53
N ARG A 151 -10.00 -13.31 -19.91
CA ARG A 151 -9.07 -12.17 -19.96
C ARG A 151 -7.84 -12.40 -19.06
N VAL A 152 -7.94 -13.32 -18.10
CA VAL A 152 -6.87 -13.60 -17.14
C VAL A 152 -5.93 -14.66 -17.70
N ARG A 153 -4.68 -14.29 -17.94
CA ARG A 153 -3.65 -15.18 -18.49
C ARG A 153 -2.91 -15.92 -17.37
N VAL A 154 -3.43 -17.06 -16.92
CA VAL A 154 -2.68 -17.96 -16.03
C VAL A 154 -1.57 -18.65 -16.82
N GLY A 155 -0.33 -18.23 -16.62
CA GLY A 155 0.81 -18.70 -17.42
C GLY A 155 1.77 -19.65 -16.70
N GLY A 156 1.56 -19.90 -15.41
CA GLY A 156 2.31 -20.90 -14.67
C GLY A 156 1.82 -21.10 -13.25
N VAL A 157 2.27 -22.18 -12.62
CA VAL A 157 1.91 -22.55 -11.24
C VAL A 157 3.17 -22.74 -10.40
N ILE A 158 3.13 -22.26 -9.15
CA ILE A 158 4.03 -22.71 -8.08
C ILE A 158 3.25 -23.61 -7.15
N LEU A 159 3.73 -24.84 -6.99
CA LEU A 159 3.18 -25.79 -6.03
C LEU A 159 3.72 -25.45 -4.65
N ASN A 160 2.84 -25.23 -3.68
CA ASN A 160 3.20 -24.96 -2.30
C ASN A 160 2.77 -26.11 -1.40
N ARG A 161 3.54 -26.34 -0.33
CA ARG A 161 3.34 -27.41 0.67
C ARG A 161 3.29 -28.83 0.08
N VAL A 162 4.14 -29.08 -0.92
CA VAL A 162 4.26 -30.40 -1.54
C VAL A 162 4.73 -31.43 -0.52
N GLY A 163 4.03 -32.57 -0.48
CA GLY A 163 4.20 -33.58 0.57
C GLY A 163 5.42 -34.50 0.40
N SER A 164 5.83 -34.78 -0.84
CA SER A 164 6.96 -35.66 -1.17
C SER A 164 7.33 -35.54 -2.66
N PRO A 165 8.50 -36.06 -3.11
CA PRO A 165 8.86 -36.06 -4.53
C PRO A 165 7.84 -36.78 -5.41
N ARG A 166 7.28 -37.92 -4.95
CA ARG A 166 6.22 -38.63 -5.67
C ARG A 166 4.95 -37.79 -5.82
N HIS A 167 4.60 -37.04 -4.79
CA HIS A 167 3.46 -36.12 -4.83
C HIS A 167 3.72 -34.99 -5.84
N GLU A 168 4.95 -34.45 -5.89
CA GLU A 168 5.33 -33.46 -6.89
C GLU A 168 5.16 -33.97 -8.33
N THR A 169 5.68 -35.17 -8.64
CA THR A 169 5.53 -35.79 -9.96
C THR A 169 4.05 -35.91 -10.35
N LEU A 170 3.22 -36.42 -9.44
CA LEU A 170 1.78 -36.55 -9.68
C LEU A 170 1.10 -35.21 -9.98
N LEU A 171 1.47 -34.14 -9.27
CA LEU A 171 0.93 -32.80 -9.49
C LEU A 171 1.39 -32.21 -10.84
N ARG A 172 2.67 -32.41 -11.20
CA ARG A 172 3.24 -31.97 -12.47
C ARG A 172 2.57 -32.68 -13.65
N ASP A 173 2.40 -33.99 -13.57
CA ASP A 173 1.72 -34.79 -14.60
C ASP A 173 0.27 -34.31 -14.79
N ALA A 174 -0.46 -34.10 -13.69
CA ALA A 174 -1.82 -33.60 -13.74
C ALA A 174 -1.92 -32.20 -14.37
N LEU A 175 -1.00 -31.29 -14.04
CA LEU A 175 -0.99 -29.93 -14.62
C LEU A 175 -0.55 -29.91 -16.09
N ALA A 176 0.26 -30.88 -16.51
CA ALA A 176 0.60 -31.08 -17.92
C ALA A 176 -0.64 -31.48 -18.76
N GLU A 177 -1.57 -32.28 -18.21
CA GLU A 177 -2.84 -32.64 -18.89
C GLU A 177 -3.68 -31.41 -19.28
N VAL A 178 -3.58 -30.32 -18.53
CA VAL A 178 -4.32 -29.06 -18.78
C VAL A 178 -3.42 -27.96 -19.40
N GLY A 179 -2.19 -28.32 -19.79
CA GLY A 179 -1.25 -27.44 -20.47
C GLY A 179 -0.81 -26.24 -19.64
N VAL A 180 -0.67 -26.39 -18.31
CA VAL A 180 -0.18 -25.33 -17.42
C VAL A 180 1.18 -25.71 -16.85
N PRO A 181 2.25 -24.95 -17.11
CA PRO A 181 3.59 -25.30 -16.65
C PRO A 181 3.73 -25.07 -15.13
N VAL A 182 4.48 -25.95 -14.48
CA VAL A 182 4.88 -25.81 -13.07
C VAL A 182 6.26 -25.19 -13.01
N LEU A 183 6.34 -23.95 -12.53
CA LEU A 183 7.56 -23.14 -12.48
C LEU A 183 8.32 -23.28 -11.15
N GLY A 184 7.77 -24.01 -10.18
CA GLY A 184 8.43 -24.25 -8.91
C GLY A 184 7.61 -25.13 -7.99
N ALA A 185 8.29 -25.73 -7.01
CA ALA A 185 7.67 -26.60 -6.02
C ALA A 185 8.33 -26.42 -4.65
N VAL A 186 7.57 -25.88 -3.70
CA VAL A 186 7.98 -25.70 -2.32
C VAL A 186 7.46 -26.87 -1.49
N SER A 187 8.37 -27.64 -0.89
CA SER A 187 7.99 -28.74 -0.01
C SER A 187 7.45 -28.24 1.33
N ARG A 188 6.56 -29.03 1.94
CA ARG A 188 5.96 -28.69 3.24
C ARG A 188 7.01 -28.54 4.35
N SER A 189 8.06 -29.34 4.35
CA SER A 189 9.11 -29.27 5.39
C SER A 189 9.91 -27.98 5.30
N VAL A 190 10.25 -27.55 4.08
CA VAL A 190 11.03 -26.32 3.86
C VAL A 190 10.16 -25.09 4.12
N GLU A 191 8.88 -25.11 3.73
CA GLU A 191 7.95 -24.00 4.04
C GLU A 191 7.76 -23.81 5.55
N VAL A 192 7.63 -24.89 6.31
CA VAL A 192 7.50 -24.83 7.78
C VAL A 192 8.80 -24.34 8.46
N ALA A 193 9.96 -24.66 7.87
CA ALA A 193 11.25 -24.18 8.37
C ALA A 193 11.48 -22.69 8.06
N ALA A 194 10.82 -22.14 7.03
CA ALA A 194 10.88 -20.72 6.75
C ALA A 194 10.09 -19.92 7.80
N PRO A 195 10.64 -18.82 8.34
CA PRO A 195 9.97 -18.00 9.35
C PRO A 195 8.88 -17.11 8.72
N SER A 196 7.84 -17.72 8.13
CA SER A 196 6.76 -17.02 7.42
C SER A 196 5.56 -16.65 8.28
N ARG A 197 5.50 -17.15 9.53
CA ARG A 197 4.33 -17.02 10.44
C ARG A 197 3.94 -15.58 10.79
N HIS A 198 4.80 -14.60 10.48
CA HIS A 198 4.57 -13.18 10.77
C HIS A 198 4.27 -12.35 9.51
N LEU A 199 4.42 -12.91 8.31
CA LEU A 199 4.15 -12.21 7.04
C LEU A 199 2.67 -11.86 6.92
N GLY A 200 2.39 -10.63 6.50
CA GLY A 200 1.03 -10.09 6.38
C GLY A 200 0.31 -9.88 7.73
N LEU A 201 0.99 -10.08 8.86
CA LEU A 201 0.41 -9.94 10.21
C LEU A 201 1.07 -8.87 11.06
N VAL A 202 2.38 -8.63 10.89
CA VAL A 202 3.15 -7.66 11.67
C VAL A 202 3.98 -6.77 10.74
N PRO A 203 3.93 -5.43 10.85
CA PRO A 203 4.76 -4.53 10.05
C PRO A 203 6.27 -4.76 10.23
N VAL A 204 7.01 -4.51 9.16
CA VAL A 204 8.48 -4.62 9.13
C VAL A 204 9.15 -3.75 10.20
N ALA A 205 8.67 -2.51 10.39
CA ALA A 205 9.31 -1.56 11.30
C ALA A 205 9.20 -1.97 12.79
N GLU A 206 8.24 -2.82 13.15
CA GLU A 206 8.09 -3.32 14.51
C GLU A 206 9.10 -4.43 14.86
N ARG A 207 9.67 -5.11 13.85
CA ARG A 207 10.57 -6.27 13.99
C ARG A 207 11.70 -6.25 12.98
N ALA A 208 12.45 -5.14 12.93
CA ALA A 208 13.41 -4.89 11.86
C ALA A 208 14.50 -5.98 11.68
N PRO A 209 15.22 -6.47 12.71
CA PRO A 209 16.23 -7.48 12.51
C PRO A 209 15.64 -8.85 12.13
N GLU A 210 14.50 -9.22 12.70
CA GLU A 210 13.81 -10.46 12.35
C GLU A 210 13.26 -10.41 10.92
N SER A 211 12.69 -9.27 10.51
CA SER A 211 12.10 -9.10 9.18
C SER A 211 13.15 -9.23 8.08
N LEU A 212 14.38 -8.76 8.30
CA LEU A 212 15.51 -8.95 7.38
C LEU A 212 15.88 -10.43 7.25
N ALA A 213 15.98 -11.16 8.36
CA ALA A 213 16.26 -12.59 8.36
C ALA A 213 15.14 -13.38 7.66
N VAL A 214 13.88 -12.99 7.88
CA VAL A 214 12.72 -13.58 7.19
C VAL A 214 12.83 -13.39 5.68
N VAL A 215 13.02 -12.15 5.21
CA VAL A 215 13.16 -11.86 3.77
C VAL A 215 14.31 -12.64 3.14
N ALA A 216 15.46 -12.73 3.81
CA ALA A 216 16.60 -13.50 3.32
C ALA A 216 16.25 -15.00 3.17
N ALA A 217 15.63 -15.59 4.19
CA ALA A 217 15.21 -17.00 4.18
C ALA A 217 14.16 -17.29 3.09
N LEU A 218 13.20 -16.39 2.87
CA LEU A 218 12.21 -16.52 1.80
C LEU A 218 12.84 -16.45 0.42
N ALA A 219 13.80 -15.55 0.24
CA ALA A 219 14.53 -15.44 -1.01
C ALA A 219 15.37 -16.71 -1.27
N ASP A 220 15.99 -17.30 -0.24
CA ASP A 220 16.75 -18.56 -0.35
C ASP A 220 15.84 -19.72 -0.72
N LEU A 221 14.69 -19.80 -0.06
CA LEU A 221 13.64 -20.76 -0.36
C LEU A 221 13.23 -20.68 -1.83
N VAL A 222 12.84 -19.50 -2.30
CA VAL A 222 12.39 -19.30 -3.69
C VAL A 222 13.51 -19.55 -4.68
N ALA A 223 14.73 -19.08 -4.42
CA ALA A 223 15.88 -19.32 -5.29
C ALA A 223 16.23 -20.81 -5.44
N ALA A 224 15.99 -21.62 -4.40
CA ALA A 224 16.26 -23.06 -4.42
C ALA A 224 15.13 -23.91 -5.01
N THR A 225 13.90 -23.39 -5.07
CA THR A 225 12.70 -24.20 -5.38
C THR A 225 11.88 -23.71 -6.58
N VAL A 226 12.18 -22.52 -7.09
CA VAL A 226 11.49 -21.90 -8.22
C VAL A 226 12.47 -21.66 -9.35
N ASP A 227 12.07 -22.03 -10.57
CA ASP A 227 12.77 -21.69 -11.80
C ASP A 227 12.58 -20.20 -12.09
N LEU A 228 13.53 -19.39 -11.61
CA LEU A 228 13.51 -17.94 -11.75
C LEU A 228 13.61 -17.49 -13.21
N ASP A 229 14.27 -18.26 -14.07
CA ASP A 229 14.41 -17.92 -15.48
C ASP A 229 13.07 -18.14 -16.20
N ALA A 230 12.36 -19.23 -15.91
CA ALA A 230 11.01 -19.44 -16.40
C ALA A 230 10.00 -18.39 -15.87
N VAL A 231 10.15 -17.92 -14.62
CA VAL A 231 9.34 -16.81 -14.10
C VAL A 231 9.65 -15.50 -14.84
N LEU A 232 10.91 -15.22 -15.15
CA LEU A 232 11.30 -14.05 -15.93
C LEU A 232 10.78 -14.12 -17.38
N ASP A 233 10.83 -15.30 -18.00
CA ASP A 233 10.27 -15.50 -19.34
C ASP A 233 8.75 -15.32 -19.34
N LEU A 234 8.07 -15.83 -18.31
CA LEU A 234 6.65 -15.53 -18.11
C LEU A 234 6.43 -14.02 -17.99
N ALA A 235 7.20 -13.31 -17.17
CA ALA A 235 7.08 -11.87 -17.00
C ALA A 235 7.31 -11.09 -18.30
N ARG A 236 8.25 -11.55 -19.15
CA ARG A 236 8.55 -10.97 -20.47
C ARG A 236 7.45 -11.18 -21.50
N SER A 237 6.55 -12.15 -21.29
CA SER A 237 5.36 -12.34 -22.14
C SER A 237 4.31 -11.23 -22.00
N ALA A 238 4.46 -10.33 -21.00
CA ALA A 238 3.61 -9.16 -20.88
C ALA A 238 3.91 -8.17 -22.03
N PRO A 239 2.90 -7.68 -22.77
CA PRO A 239 3.14 -6.72 -23.84
C PRO A 239 3.63 -5.37 -23.30
N PRO A 240 4.20 -4.50 -24.14
CA PRO A 240 4.65 -3.18 -23.70
C PRO A 240 3.55 -2.39 -22.99
N LEU A 241 3.88 -1.82 -21.83
CA LEU A 241 2.99 -0.96 -21.07
C LEU A 241 2.90 0.40 -21.79
N THR A 242 1.74 0.72 -22.34
CA THR A 242 1.52 1.91 -23.17
C THR A 242 1.00 3.11 -22.37
N ALA A 243 0.47 2.87 -21.17
CA ALA A 243 0.04 3.94 -20.27
C ALA A 243 1.23 4.87 -19.94
N PRO A 244 1.04 6.20 -19.90
CA PRO A 244 2.07 7.10 -19.42
C PRO A 244 2.34 6.83 -17.93
N ALA A 245 3.56 7.08 -17.48
CA ALA A 245 3.86 7.00 -16.05
C ALA A 245 3.03 8.07 -15.32
N TRP A 246 2.47 7.70 -14.17
CA TRP A 246 1.88 8.67 -13.27
C TRP A 246 2.97 9.65 -12.82
N ASP A 247 2.64 10.93 -12.80
CA ASP A 247 3.55 12.00 -12.36
C ASP A 247 2.89 12.76 -11.21
N PRO A 248 3.50 12.79 -10.01
CA PRO A 248 2.93 13.51 -8.88
C PRO A 248 2.78 15.01 -9.16
N VAL A 249 3.68 15.63 -9.96
CA VAL A 249 3.61 17.07 -10.30
C VAL A 249 2.41 17.36 -11.18
N ALA A 250 2.21 16.58 -12.24
CA ALA A 250 1.00 16.67 -13.06
C ALA A 250 -0.27 16.40 -12.24
N ALA A 251 -0.24 15.42 -11.33
CA ALA A 251 -1.39 15.05 -10.51
C ALA A 251 -1.84 16.18 -9.56
N VAL A 252 -0.91 16.91 -8.94
CA VAL A 252 -1.25 18.07 -8.08
C VAL A 252 -1.48 19.37 -8.87
N GLY A 253 -1.21 19.38 -10.18
CA GLY A 253 -1.31 20.58 -11.02
C GLY A 253 -0.19 21.60 -10.78
N GLY A 254 1.04 21.11 -10.57
CA GLY A 254 2.24 21.91 -10.28
C GLY A 254 2.36 22.38 -8.83
N PRO A 255 3.50 23.02 -8.47
CA PRO A 255 3.71 23.55 -7.12
C PRO A 255 2.59 24.51 -6.72
N ALA A 256 2.19 24.49 -5.44
CA ALA A 256 1.16 25.38 -4.92
C ALA A 256 1.54 26.89 -4.96
N SER A 257 2.72 27.25 -5.50
CA SER A 257 3.16 28.61 -5.81
C SER A 257 3.26 28.86 -7.32
N THR A 258 2.13 29.13 -7.95
CA THR A 258 1.97 30.35 -8.76
C THR A 258 0.62 30.91 -8.36
N ALA A 259 0.64 32.00 -7.59
CA ALA A 259 -0.50 32.88 -7.59
C ALA A 259 -0.64 33.33 -9.05
N ALA A 260 -1.71 32.88 -9.72
CA ALA A 260 -2.22 33.57 -10.88
C ALA A 260 -2.68 34.94 -10.38
N VAL A 261 -1.77 35.91 -10.37
CA VAL A 261 -2.14 37.33 -10.38
C VAL A 261 -2.85 37.53 -11.71
N GLY A 262 -4.10 37.99 -11.68
CA GLY A 262 -4.95 38.16 -12.84
C GLY A 262 -4.38 39.13 -13.89
N GLY A 263 -3.56 38.62 -14.80
CA GLY A 263 -3.11 39.29 -16.03
C GLY A 263 -3.59 38.53 -17.27
N PRO A 264 -3.75 39.22 -18.42
CA PRO A 264 -4.32 38.64 -19.63
C PRO A 264 -3.43 37.51 -20.19
N PRO A 265 -4.02 36.57 -20.97
CA PRO A 265 -3.32 35.39 -21.43
C PRO A 265 -2.33 35.76 -22.54
N GLY A 266 -1.04 35.67 -22.23
CA GLY A 266 0.01 35.74 -23.26
C GLY A 266 1.28 36.45 -22.84
N THR A 267 2.01 35.90 -21.87
CA THR A 267 3.48 36.00 -21.78
C THR A 267 3.95 35.08 -20.64
N VAL A 268 4.48 33.91 -20.97
CA VAL A 268 5.28 33.10 -20.04
C VAL A 268 6.66 33.74 -19.95
N ALA A 269 6.90 34.48 -18.87
CA ALA A 269 8.25 34.92 -18.53
C ALA A 269 9.03 33.73 -17.95
N VAL A 270 10.02 33.26 -18.71
CA VAL A 270 11.07 32.37 -18.20
C VAL A 270 11.99 33.23 -17.33
N GLY A 271 11.97 33.05 -16.01
CA GLY A 271 12.79 33.83 -15.09
C GLY A 271 13.07 33.13 -13.76
N GLY A 272 14.33 32.67 -13.60
CA GLY A 272 15.04 32.50 -12.33
C GLY A 272 14.70 31.27 -11.46
N PRO A 273 15.68 30.71 -10.72
CA PRO A 273 15.45 29.55 -9.85
C PRO A 273 14.51 29.96 -8.71
N ALA A 274 13.34 29.33 -8.65
CA ALA A 274 12.42 29.48 -7.53
C ALA A 274 13.13 29.06 -6.23
N SER A 275 13.02 29.89 -5.19
CA SER A 275 13.49 29.58 -3.84
C SER A 275 13.01 28.19 -3.42
N THR A 276 13.94 27.29 -3.10
CA THR A 276 13.72 25.89 -2.72
C THR A 276 13.18 25.71 -1.30
N GLY A 277 12.23 26.55 -0.84
CA GLY A 277 11.86 26.68 0.57
C GLY A 277 10.35 26.70 0.85
N GLY A 278 9.60 25.70 0.36
CA GLY A 278 8.20 25.57 0.74
C GLY A 278 8.00 25.11 2.19
N PRO A 279 6.75 25.07 2.69
CA PRO A 279 6.49 24.75 4.09
C PRO A 279 6.95 23.32 4.44
N THR A 280 7.51 23.14 5.62
CA THR A 280 7.83 21.80 6.14
C THR A 280 6.55 21.09 6.56
N VAL A 281 6.30 19.90 6.01
CA VAL A 281 5.21 19.01 6.42
C VAL A 281 5.82 17.82 7.13
N ALA A 282 5.57 17.72 8.44
CA ALA A 282 6.02 16.60 9.25
C ALA A 282 5.12 15.39 9.01
N VAL A 283 5.72 14.24 8.68
CA VAL A 283 4.98 13.00 8.43
C VAL A 283 5.42 11.96 9.46
N ALA A 284 4.46 11.46 10.26
CA ALA A 284 4.77 10.43 11.24
C ALA A 284 5.27 9.16 10.55
N ALA A 285 6.31 8.57 11.12
CA ALA A 285 6.98 7.37 10.66
C ALA A 285 7.37 6.50 11.87
N GLY A 286 8.19 5.48 11.64
CA GLY A 286 8.66 4.59 12.70
C GLY A 286 7.68 3.45 12.98
N ALA A 287 7.96 2.69 14.04
CA ALA A 287 7.26 1.43 14.32
C ALA A 287 5.76 1.62 14.64
N ALA A 288 5.40 2.73 15.30
CA ALA A 288 4.00 3.00 15.65
C ALA A 288 3.14 3.49 14.48
N PHE A 289 3.74 4.10 13.45
CA PHE A 289 3.02 4.73 12.34
C PHE A 289 3.58 4.27 11.00
N THR A 290 3.28 3.02 10.66
CA THR A 290 3.80 2.34 9.46
C THR A 290 2.84 2.40 8.27
N PHE A 291 1.60 2.83 8.45
CA PHE A 291 0.60 2.82 7.38
C PHE A 291 0.60 4.17 6.66
N SER A 292 1.33 4.22 5.55
CA SER A 292 1.36 5.35 4.65
C SER A 292 1.60 4.87 3.22
N TYR A 293 0.99 5.54 2.24
CA TYR A 293 1.25 5.30 0.84
C TYR A 293 2.44 6.15 0.38
N ALA A 294 3.35 5.57 -0.41
CA ALA A 294 4.53 6.27 -0.92
C ALA A 294 4.15 7.55 -1.68
N GLU A 295 3.04 7.50 -2.42
CA GLU A 295 2.51 8.60 -3.21
C GLU A 295 2.09 9.79 -2.36
N THR A 296 1.77 9.62 -1.07
CA THR A 296 1.41 10.73 -0.17
C THR A 296 2.58 11.70 -0.02
N ALA A 297 3.79 11.19 0.27
CA ALA A 297 4.99 12.01 0.37
C ALA A 297 5.39 12.62 -0.98
N GLU A 298 5.26 11.86 -2.07
CA GLU A 298 5.56 12.34 -3.42
C GLU A 298 4.63 13.48 -3.84
N LEU A 299 3.34 13.39 -3.52
CA LEU A 299 2.36 14.44 -3.79
C LEU A 299 2.58 15.69 -2.93
N LEU A 300 2.97 15.54 -1.66
CA LEU A 300 3.35 16.66 -0.81
C LEU A 300 4.57 17.40 -1.35
N ALA A 301 5.62 16.66 -1.72
CA ALA A 301 6.82 17.23 -2.34
C ALA A 301 6.49 17.91 -3.68
N ALA A 302 5.68 17.27 -4.52
CA ALA A 302 5.23 17.84 -5.80
C ALA A 302 4.35 19.09 -5.63
N ALA A 303 3.56 19.17 -4.55
CA ALA A 303 2.81 20.37 -4.19
C ALA A 303 3.72 21.50 -3.66
N GLY A 304 5.01 21.23 -3.45
CA GLY A 304 6.04 22.18 -3.05
C GLY A 304 6.36 22.17 -1.55
N ALA A 305 6.00 21.14 -0.79
CA ALA A 305 6.42 21.02 0.61
C ALA A 305 7.79 20.36 0.75
N THR A 306 8.49 20.70 1.83
CA THR A 306 9.59 19.87 2.33
C THR A 306 8.99 18.81 3.25
N VAL A 307 9.02 17.54 2.83
CA VAL A 307 8.49 16.42 3.63
C VAL A 307 9.54 15.97 4.62
N ALA A 308 9.24 16.05 5.92
CA ALA A 308 10.15 15.67 7.00
C ALA A 308 9.56 14.52 7.81
N PRO A 309 10.16 13.31 7.81
CA PRO A 309 9.69 12.24 8.68
C PRO A 309 10.02 12.55 10.15
N PHE A 310 9.18 12.08 11.07
CA PHE A 310 9.48 12.03 12.51
C PHE A 310 8.92 10.74 13.12
N ASP A 311 9.61 10.18 14.12
CA ASP A 311 9.22 8.96 14.84
C ASP A 311 8.69 9.34 16.24
N PRO A 312 7.37 9.25 16.47
CA PRO A 312 6.79 9.60 17.77
C PRO A 312 7.28 8.77 18.96
N LEU A 313 7.93 7.63 18.72
CA LEU A 313 8.54 6.81 19.78
C LEU A 313 9.93 7.31 20.20
N ARG A 314 10.58 8.15 19.40
CA ARG A 314 12.01 8.47 19.56
C ARG A 314 12.29 9.96 19.53
N ASP A 315 11.66 10.69 18.63
CA ASP A 315 11.94 12.10 18.43
C ASP A 315 11.27 12.94 19.52
N PRO A 316 11.99 13.81 20.22
CA PRO A 316 11.47 14.55 21.37
C PRO A 316 10.52 15.70 20.99
N GLY A 317 10.41 16.01 19.70
CA GLY A 317 9.59 17.11 19.18
C GLY A 317 9.49 17.05 17.65
N LEU A 318 8.67 17.91 17.08
CA LEU A 318 8.49 18.00 15.63
C LEU A 318 9.75 18.56 14.95
N PRO A 319 9.99 18.21 13.67
CA PRO A 319 11.05 18.82 12.88
C PRO A 319 10.93 20.36 12.89
N ALA A 320 12.08 21.04 12.95
CA ALA A 320 12.10 22.51 12.99
C ALA A 320 11.37 23.14 11.79
N GLY A 321 10.55 24.15 12.08
CA GLY A 321 9.80 24.87 11.05
C GLY A 321 8.58 24.12 10.50
N THR A 322 8.13 23.04 11.15
CA THR A 322 6.91 22.31 10.79
C THR A 322 5.71 23.26 10.70
N ARG A 323 5.01 23.21 9.56
CA ARG A 323 3.81 24.01 9.26
C ARG A 323 2.55 23.18 9.11
N ALA A 324 2.67 21.89 8.87
CA ALA A 324 1.56 20.93 8.95
C ALA A 324 2.08 19.56 9.38
N VAL A 325 1.19 18.74 9.92
CA VAL A 325 1.47 17.39 10.41
C VAL A 325 0.55 16.38 9.73
N VAL A 326 1.10 15.26 9.27
CA VAL A 326 0.35 14.09 8.77
C VAL A 326 0.71 12.88 9.61
N ILE A 327 -0.29 12.25 10.23
CA ILE A 327 -0.12 11.04 11.05
C ILE A 327 -0.93 9.93 10.40
N GLY A 328 -0.23 8.96 9.83
CA GLY A 328 -0.85 7.79 9.20
C GLY A 328 -1.43 6.80 10.21
N GLY A 329 -1.78 5.63 9.70
CA GLY A 329 -2.16 4.49 10.53
C GLY A 329 -0.94 3.73 11.08
N GLY A 330 -1.23 2.67 11.81
CA GLY A 330 -0.25 1.76 12.39
C GLY A 330 -0.87 1.02 13.56
N PHE A 331 -0.03 0.52 14.46
CA PHE A 331 -0.45 -0.22 15.65
C PHE A 331 0.00 0.51 16.93
N PRO A 332 -0.52 1.71 17.22
CA PRO A 332 -0.09 2.51 18.36
C PRO A 332 -0.36 1.80 19.68
N GLU A 333 -1.33 0.88 19.74
CA GLU A 333 -1.60 0.04 20.91
C GLU A 333 -0.41 -0.84 21.31
N ALA A 334 0.41 -1.29 20.35
CA ALA A 334 1.61 -2.07 20.63
C ALA A 334 2.73 -1.20 21.23
N HIS A 335 2.57 0.13 21.19
CA HIS A 335 3.57 1.11 21.61
C HIS A 335 3.01 2.15 22.58
N ALA A 336 1.87 1.87 23.23
CA ALA A 336 1.14 2.85 24.03
C ALA A 336 1.99 3.48 25.13
N ASP A 337 2.79 2.68 25.84
CA ASP A 337 3.68 3.17 26.91
C ASP A 337 4.77 4.12 26.40
N ALA A 338 5.39 3.78 25.26
CA ALA A 338 6.43 4.60 24.66
C ALA A 338 5.86 5.92 24.10
N LEU A 339 4.70 5.86 23.44
CA LEU A 339 3.98 7.04 22.98
C LEU A 339 3.57 7.95 24.15
N ALA A 340 3.05 7.36 25.24
CA ALA A 340 2.69 8.07 26.45
C ALA A 340 3.91 8.73 27.12
N GLY A 341 5.06 8.04 27.11
CA GLY A 341 6.33 8.51 27.66
C GLY A 341 6.89 9.75 26.94
N ASN A 342 6.59 9.95 25.66
CA ASN A 342 7.04 11.12 24.90
C ASN A 342 6.19 12.37 25.19
N ALA A 343 6.22 12.83 26.44
CA ALA A 343 5.39 13.95 26.91
C ALA A 343 5.65 15.27 26.18
N ALA A 344 6.89 15.52 25.76
CA ALA A 344 7.28 16.73 25.05
C ALA A 344 6.59 16.82 23.67
N LEU A 345 6.74 15.80 22.83
CA LEU A 345 6.09 15.75 21.52
C LEU A 345 4.56 15.73 21.64
N ARG A 346 4.00 15.01 22.62
CA ARG A 346 2.55 15.00 22.86
C ARG A 346 2.02 16.39 23.17
N ALA A 347 2.70 17.14 24.05
CA ALA A 347 2.33 18.51 24.38
C ALA A 347 2.47 19.45 23.19
N GLU A 348 3.54 19.30 22.39
CA GLU A 348 3.74 20.08 21.17
C GLU A 348 2.61 19.83 20.15
N LEU A 349 2.24 18.57 19.90
CA LEU A 349 1.12 18.21 19.01
C LEU A 349 -0.23 18.70 19.54
N ALA A 350 -0.45 18.67 20.85
CA ALA A 350 -1.66 19.19 21.48
C ALA A 350 -1.83 20.71 21.28
N ALA A 351 -0.72 21.45 21.28
CA ALA A 351 -0.68 22.90 21.10
C ALA A 351 -0.41 23.34 19.65
N PHE A 352 -0.32 22.40 18.69
CA PHE A 352 0.04 22.73 17.32
C PHE A 352 -1.11 23.45 16.59
N ASP A 353 -0.87 24.70 16.19
CA ASP A 353 -1.85 25.58 15.53
C ASP A 353 -1.97 25.35 14.01
N GLY A 354 -1.04 24.59 13.42
CA GLY A 354 -1.03 24.29 12.00
C GLY A 354 -2.04 23.19 11.60
N PRO A 355 -2.21 22.93 10.30
CA PRO A 355 -3.03 21.82 9.82
C PRO A 355 -2.51 20.47 10.30
N VAL A 356 -3.42 19.62 10.79
CA VAL A 356 -3.13 18.23 11.18
C VAL A 356 -4.07 17.30 10.44
N VAL A 357 -3.52 16.28 9.78
CA VAL A 357 -4.29 15.21 9.14
C VAL A 357 -3.92 13.89 9.78
N ALA A 358 -4.92 13.19 10.32
CA ALA A 358 -4.71 11.95 11.04
C ALA A 358 -5.63 10.82 10.57
N GLU A 359 -5.06 9.65 10.30
CA GLU A 359 -5.79 8.49 9.82
C GLU A 359 -5.61 7.29 10.77
N CYS A 360 -6.70 6.59 11.09
CA CYS A 360 -6.71 5.39 11.94
C CYS A 360 -5.93 5.58 13.25
N ALA A 361 -4.75 4.97 13.40
CA ALA A 361 -3.88 5.14 14.56
C ALA A 361 -3.61 6.60 14.93
N GLY A 362 -3.44 7.47 13.94
CA GLY A 362 -3.25 8.90 14.17
C GLY A 362 -4.41 9.54 14.92
N LEU A 363 -5.65 9.13 14.65
CA LEU A 363 -6.83 9.59 15.40
C LEU A 363 -6.70 9.25 16.88
N LEU A 364 -6.24 8.03 17.19
CA LEU A 364 -6.09 7.55 18.57
C LEU A 364 -5.00 8.35 19.30
N TYR A 365 -3.88 8.58 18.61
CA TYR A 365 -2.75 9.33 19.17
C TYR A 365 -3.09 10.81 19.43
N LEU A 366 -3.98 11.40 18.64
CA LEU A 366 -4.48 12.76 18.89
C LEU A 366 -5.51 12.85 20.03
N GLY A 367 -6.12 11.73 20.45
CA GLY A 367 -7.07 11.69 21.56
C GLY A 367 -6.43 11.90 22.93
N ARG A 368 -7.24 11.91 23.99
CA ARG A 368 -6.79 12.04 25.39
C ARG A 368 -6.06 10.79 25.88
N SER A 369 -6.56 9.61 25.54
CA SER A 369 -5.94 8.34 25.94
C SER A 369 -6.30 7.18 25.01
N LEU A 370 -5.46 6.14 25.02
CA LEU A 370 -5.70 4.83 24.41
C LEU A 370 -5.55 3.76 25.49
N ASP A 371 -6.64 3.06 25.83
CA ASP A 371 -6.68 2.07 26.92
C ASP A 371 -6.10 2.59 28.26
N GLY A 372 -6.32 3.87 28.54
CA GLY A 372 -5.85 4.54 29.76
C GLY A 372 -4.45 5.15 29.65
N ALA A 373 -3.63 4.77 28.67
CA ALA A 373 -2.34 5.41 28.42
C ALA A 373 -2.55 6.82 27.85
N PRO A 374 -1.88 7.87 28.39
CA PRO A 374 -2.08 9.24 27.96
C PRO A 374 -1.56 9.48 26.54
N MET A 375 -2.40 10.08 25.71
CA MET A 375 -2.08 10.44 24.32
C MET A 375 -1.95 11.98 24.21
N CYS A 376 -2.05 12.59 23.02
CA CYS A 376 -1.79 14.04 22.88
C CYS A 376 -2.84 14.91 23.59
N GLY A 377 -4.10 14.50 23.61
CA GLY A 377 -5.21 15.31 24.12
C GLY A 377 -5.58 16.48 23.20
N ARG A 378 -5.20 16.43 21.92
CA ARG A 378 -5.58 17.45 20.92
C ARG A 378 -7.07 17.39 20.58
N LEU A 379 -7.65 16.20 20.60
CA LEU A 379 -9.06 15.93 20.36
C LEU A 379 -9.71 15.40 21.64
N ASP A 380 -10.93 15.84 21.90
CA ASP A 380 -11.70 15.45 23.09
C ASP A 380 -12.35 14.06 22.93
N LEU A 381 -11.51 13.04 22.72
CA LEU A 381 -11.92 11.64 22.61
C LEU A 381 -11.03 10.72 23.45
N THR A 382 -11.55 9.58 23.86
CA THR A 382 -10.75 8.43 24.33
C THR A 382 -10.87 7.29 23.33
N ALA A 383 -9.84 6.45 23.28
CA ALA A 383 -9.80 5.27 22.44
C ALA A 383 -9.60 4.02 23.30
N ARG A 384 -10.12 2.89 22.82
CA ARG A 384 -9.88 1.58 23.44
C ARG A 384 -9.85 0.46 22.43
N MET A 385 -9.12 -0.61 22.75
CA MET A 385 -9.15 -1.85 22.00
C MET A 385 -10.48 -2.59 22.16
N THR A 386 -10.83 -3.35 21.12
CA THR A 386 -11.99 -4.23 21.08
C THR A 386 -11.63 -5.57 20.47
N GLY A 387 -12.45 -6.61 20.71
CA GLY A 387 -12.28 -7.90 20.06
C GLY A 387 -12.69 -7.93 18.58
N ARG A 388 -13.35 -6.88 18.07
CA ARG A 388 -13.93 -6.85 16.74
C ARG A 388 -12.98 -6.16 15.76
N LEU A 389 -12.64 -6.84 14.67
CA LEU A 389 -11.98 -6.23 13.52
C LEU A 389 -13.01 -5.49 12.66
N THR A 390 -12.78 -4.19 12.46
CA THR A 390 -13.43 -3.40 11.43
C THR A 390 -12.50 -3.38 10.22
N LEU A 391 -12.92 -4.00 9.13
CA LEU A 391 -12.20 -4.03 7.88
C LEU A 391 -13.16 -3.77 6.72
N GLY A 392 -12.74 -2.96 5.76
CA GLY A 392 -13.35 -2.94 4.44
C GLY A 392 -13.36 -1.58 3.77
N TYR A 393 -13.71 -1.61 2.49
CA TYR A 393 -13.86 -0.42 1.68
C TYR A 393 -15.06 0.44 2.11
N ARG A 394 -14.91 1.76 1.95
CA ARG A 394 -15.95 2.76 2.21
C ARG A 394 -16.07 3.74 1.04
N GLU A 395 -17.30 4.11 0.73
CA GLU A 395 -17.61 5.30 -0.06
C GLU A 395 -18.10 6.37 0.93
N ALA A 396 -17.30 7.42 1.12
CA ALA A 396 -17.57 8.45 2.10
C ALA A 396 -17.80 9.81 1.45
N VAL A 397 -18.54 10.66 2.14
CA VAL A 397 -18.75 12.06 1.78
C VAL A 397 -18.15 12.92 2.88
N ALA A 398 -17.30 13.88 2.52
CA ALA A 398 -16.78 14.86 3.47
C ALA A 398 -17.94 15.65 4.07
N ALA A 399 -18.07 15.63 5.40
CA ALA A 399 -19.19 16.28 6.06
C ALA A 399 -18.95 17.78 6.30
N ALA A 400 -17.68 18.21 6.25
CA ALA A 400 -17.26 19.59 6.42
C ALA A 400 -16.02 19.92 5.56
N ASP A 401 -15.75 21.22 5.44
CA ASP A 401 -14.49 21.72 4.94
C ASP A 401 -13.36 21.42 5.94
N SER A 402 -12.20 21.05 5.43
CA SER A 402 -10.99 20.82 6.22
C SER A 402 -9.75 21.20 5.41
N PRO A 403 -8.53 21.11 5.97
CA PRO A 403 -7.31 21.33 5.19
C PRO A 403 -7.14 20.40 3.99
N VAL A 404 -7.87 19.27 3.93
CA VAL A 404 -7.75 18.27 2.86
C VAL A 404 -9.06 17.99 2.11
N THR A 405 -10.22 18.39 2.63
CA THR A 405 -11.54 18.14 2.01
C THR A 405 -12.36 19.40 1.86
N ARG A 406 -13.33 19.36 0.94
CA ARG A 406 -14.45 20.29 0.88
C ARG A 406 -15.75 19.55 1.19
N ALA A 407 -16.68 20.18 1.89
CA ALA A 407 -17.96 19.60 2.22
C ALA A 407 -18.66 19.07 0.95
N GLY A 408 -19.22 17.86 1.02
CA GLY A 408 -19.86 17.19 -0.11
C GLY A 408 -18.91 16.44 -1.04
N GLU A 409 -17.59 16.56 -0.88
CA GLU A 409 -16.62 15.80 -1.68
C GLU A 409 -16.74 14.30 -1.39
N ARG A 410 -16.84 13.50 -2.45
CA ARG A 410 -16.90 12.03 -2.37
C ARG A 410 -15.52 11.42 -2.45
N VAL A 411 -15.26 10.44 -1.60
CA VAL A 411 -13.99 9.72 -1.53
C VAL A 411 -14.22 8.22 -1.41
N ARG A 412 -13.29 7.45 -1.97
CA ARG A 412 -13.14 6.03 -1.69
C ARG A 412 -11.97 5.82 -0.75
N GLY A 413 -12.24 5.10 0.32
CA GLY A 413 -11.24 4.77 1.33
C GLY A 413 -11.46 3.36 1.85
N HIS A 414 -10.74 3.03 2.92
CA HIS A 414 -10.92 1.78 3.65
C HIS A 414 -10.73 1.99 5.14
N GLU A 415 -11.31 1.10 5.93
CA GLU A 415 -11.05 0.99 7.36
C GLU A 415 -10.30 -0.31 7.65
N PHE A 416 -9.36 -0.25 8.59
CA PHE A 416 -8.68 -1.41 9.15
C PHE A 416 -8.27 -1.12 10.61
N HIS A 417 -9.08 -1.54 11.57
CA HIS A 417 -8.82 -1.28 12.99
C HIS A 417 -9.57 -2.23 13.92
N ARG A 418 -9.08 -2.39 15.15
CA ARG A 418 -9.75 -3.12 16.24
C ARG A 418 -10.15 -2.20 17.40
N THR A 419 -10.06 -0.90 17.21
CA THR A 419 -10.31 0.10 18.25
C THR A 419 -11.65 0.79 18.01
N VAL A 420 -12.15 1.46 19.05
CA VAL A 420 -13.25 2.41 18.96
C VAL A 420 -12.89 3.67 19.70
N THR A 421 -13.46 4.80 19.30
CA THR A 421 -13.36 6.07 20.01
C THR A 421 -14.68 6.44 20.69
N ASP A 422 -14.59 7.16 21.80
CA ASP A 422 -15.71 7.79 22.49
C ASP A 422 -15.40 9.28 22.74
N PRO A 423 -16.14 10.21 22.09
CA PRO A 423 -17.16 9.95 21.07
C PRO A 423 -16.58 9.39 19.76
N GLY A 424 -17.45 8.86 18.89
CA GLY A 424 -17.06 8.34 17.55
C GLY A 424 -16.77 9.43 16.50
N HIS A 425 -17.21 10.66 16.79
CA HIS A 425 -17.04 11.85 15.95
C HIS A 425 -17.14 13.11 16.83
N GLY A 426 -16.62 14.23 16.32
CA GLY A 426 -16.77 15.54 16.96
C GLY A 426 -18.11 16.21 16.61
N ASP A 427 -18.32 17.43 17.12
CA ASP A 427 -19.46 18.28 16.74
C ASP A 427 -19.54 18.48 15.23
N THR A 428 -18.37 18.63 14.60
CA THR A 428 -18.21 18.61 13.14
C THR A 428 -17.58 17.28 12.73
N PRO A 429 -18.33 16.35 12.14
CA PRO A 429 -17.76 15.08 11.66
C PRO A 429 -16.86 15.30 10.45
N ALA A 430 -15.87 14.41 10.26
CA ALA A 430 -15.03 14.41 9.06
C ALA A 430 -15.75 13.79 7.86
N TRP A 431 -16.48 12.69 8.09
CA TRP A 431 -17.08 11.88 7.04
C TRP A 431 -18.51 11.48 7.36
N ARG A 432 -19.28 11.23 6.30
CA ARG A 432 -20.53 10.47 6.33
C ARG A 432 -20.42 9.28 5.38
N PHE A 433 -20.68 8.08 5.90
CA PHE A 433 -20.83 6.85 5.13
C PHE A 433 -21.74 5.89 5.89
N ASP A 434 -22.35 4.93 5.19
CA ASP A 434 -23.26 3.93 5.77
C ASP A 434 -24.37 4.53 6.67
N GLY A 435 -24.81 5.76 6.36
CA GLY A 435 -25.83 6.49 7.11
C GLY A 435 -25.37 7.09 8.44
N ALA A 436 -24.09 6.99 8.79
CA ALA A 436 -23.53 7.46 10.05
C ALA A 436 -22.47 8.57 9.87
N ALA A 437 -22.19 9.29 10.95
CA ALA A 437 -21.15 10.32 11.02
C ALA A 437 -19.88 9.74 11.65
N HIS A 438 -18.71 10.11 11.12
CA HIS A 438 -17.43 9.54 11.53
C HIS A 438 -16.33 10.61 11.60
N GLY A 439 -15.46 10.48 12.59
CA GLY A 439 -14.24 11.28 12.71
C GLY A 439 -14.50 12.73 13.11
N PHE A 440 -13.45 13.54 13.06
CA PHE A 440 -13.39 14.84 13.68
C PHE A 440 -12.82 15.85 12.69
N VAL A 441 -13.52 16.97 12.57
CA VAL A 441 -12.96 18.22 12.08
C VAL A 441 -13.02 19.21 13.25
N ASP A 442 -11.86 19.61 13.76
CA ASP A 442 -11.73 20.59 14.84
C ASP A 442 -10.74 21.69 14.40
N GLY A 443 -11.28 22.84 13.99
CA GLY A 443 -10.49 23.92 13.39
C GLY A 443 -9.70 23.45 12.16
N ARG A 444 -8.37 23.32 12.32
CA ARG A 444 -7.44 22.87 11.27
C ARG A 444 -7.04 21.39 11.39
N VAL A 445 -7.73 20.61 12.22
CA VAL A 445 -7.51 19.17 12.38
C VAL A 445 -8.54 18.39 11.57
N HIS A 446 -8.10 17.42 10.78
CA HIS A 446 -8.93 16.41 10.11
C HIS A 446 -8.49 15.03 10.57
N ALA A 447 -9.30 14.33 11.37
CA ALA A 447 -8.92 13.04 11.94
C ALA A 447 -10.03 11.99 11.81
N SER A 448 -9.72 10.78 11.34
CA SER A 448 -10.73 9.71 11.21
C SER A 448 -10.11 8.32 11.08
N TYR A 449 -10.90 7.26 11.30
CA TYR A 449 -10.50 5.89 10.96
C TYR A 449 -10.35 5.60 9.45
N LEU A 450 -10.89 6.47 8.60
CA LEU A 450 -10.88 6.27 7.16
C LEU A 450 -9.48 6.53 6.58
N HIS A 451 -8.89 5.50 6.01
CA HIS A 451 -7.70 5.60 5.19
C HIS A 451 -8.05 6.02 3.77
N VAL A 452 -7.26 6.93 3.20
CA VAL A 452 -7.42 7.37 1.83
C VAL A 452 -6.10 7.32 1.07
N HIS A 453 -6.17 6.98 -0.21
CA HIS A 453 -4.98 7.00 -1.07
C HIS A 453 -4.92 8.31 -1.84
N TRP A 454 -3.92 9.14 -1.57
CA TRP A 454 -3.86 10.50 -2.11
C TRP A 454 -3.65 10.56 -3.62
N ALA A 455 -3.14 9.49 -4.26
CA ALA A 455 -3.09 9.39 -5.71
C ALA A 455 -4.49 9.38 -6.37
N GLY A 456 -5.51 8.90 -5.65
CA GLY A 456 -6.92 9.00 -6.06
C GLY A 456 -7.54 10.38 -5.79
N ARG A 457 -6.86 11.24 -5.03
CA ARG A 457 -7.34 12.57 -4.61
C ARG A 457 -6.18 13.57 -4.44
N PRO A 458 -5.39 13.83 -5.50
CA PRO A 458 -4.12 14.55 -5.38
C PRO A 458 -4.27 15.99 -4.87
N HIS A 459 -5.45 16.58 -5.01
CA HIS A 459 -5.77 17.89 -4.45
C HIS A 459 -5.69 17.94 -2.92
N ALA A 460 -5.79 16.82 -2.20
CA ALA A 460 -5.61 16.78 -0.75
C ALA A 460 -4.21 17.29 -0.34
N ALA A 461 -3.16 16.82 -1.04
CA ALA A 461 -1.79 17.26 -0.81
C ALA A 461 -1.64 18.76 -1.11
N ARG A 462 -2.16 19.21 -2.25
CA ARG A 462 -2.14 20.63 -2.63
C ARG A 462 -2.82 21.52 -1.59
N ARG A 463 -4.02 21.16 -1.15
CA ARG A 463 -4.78 21.93 -0.16
C ARG A 463 -4.07 21.99 1.19
N LEU A 464 -3.47 20.87 1.63
CA LEU A 464 -2.70 20.85 2.87
C LEU A 464 -1.53 21.83 2.80
N VAL A 465 -0.75 21.78 1.71
CA VAL A 465 0.38 22.71 1.49
C VAL A 465 -0.07 24.16 1.39
N GLN A 466 -1.23 24.42 0.79
CA GLN A 466 -1.82 25.77 0.74
C GLN A 466 -2.27 26.24 2.13
N ALA A 467 -2.77 25.35 2.99
CA ALA A 467 -3.20 25.68 4.34
C ALA A 467 -2.04 25.95 5.31
N CYS A 468 -0.80 25.59 4.95
CA CYS A 468 0.42 25.95 5.69
C CYS A 468 0.78 27.44 5.60
N ARG A 469 0.21 28.16 4.62
CA ARG A 469 0.35 29.61 4.45
C ARG A 469 -0.75 30.33 5.23
#